data_AF-A0A933JAJ2-F1
#
_entry.id   AF-A0A933JAJ2-F1
#
_cell.length_a   1.000
_cell.length_b   1.000
_cell.length_c   1.000
_cell.angle_alpha   90.00
_cell.angle_beta   90.00
_cell.angle_gamma   90.00
#
_symmetry.space_group_name_H-M   'P 1'
#
loop_
_entity.id
_entity.type
_entity.pdbx_description
1 polymer ?
#
loop_
_entity_poly.entity_id
_entity_poly.type
_entity_poly.pdbx_seq_one_letter_code
_entity_poly.pdbx_strand_id
1 'polypeptide(L)'
;MTGDQARLVAGVDCSSHYMYVLADKLIVETCPFTNWGNWEQGAWPAFFGVCDGIDGQMVVRRDGTLLPCCNDIGARLNLGNCFEQPLSALLASGETKVFTKKLRSGRMPNQVCRRCKGDLSFWTSLKRQAFALANIPESGSVTKRIVL
;
A
#
# COMPACT_ATOMS: atom_id res chain seq x y z
N MET A 1 22.62 0.91 15.62
CA MET A 1 21.75 0.03 16.44
C MET A 1 22.44 -0.18 17.78
N THR A 2 21.75 0.07 18.88
CA THR A 2 22.25 -0.31 20.21
C THR A 2 22.22 -1.84 20.35
N GLY A 3 22.98 -2.42 21.28
CA GLY A 3 22.99 -3.87 21.51
C GLY A 3 21.60 -4.44 21.84
N ASP A 4 20.74 -3.63 22.45
CA ASP A 4 19.38 -4.02 22.81
C ASP A 4 18.46 -4.12 21.59
N GLN A 5 18.59 -3.21 20.62
CA GLN A 5 17.82 -3.28 19.36
C GLN A 5 18.16 -4.54 18.56
N ALA A 6 19.43 -4.92 18.52
CA ALA A 6 19.87 -6.13 17.80
C ALA A 6 19.31 -7.41 18.45
N ARG A 7 19.25 -7.47 19.78
CA ARG A 7 18.64 -8.59 20.51
C ARG A 7 17.13 -8.67 20.30
N LEU A 8 16.45 -7.52 20.30
CA LEU A 8 15.01 -7.45 20.09
C LEU A 8 14.64 -7.92 18.68
N VAL A 9 15.38 -7.47 17.66
CA VAL A 9 15.23 -7.93 16.27
C VAL A 9 15.51 -9.43 16.12
N ALA A 10 16.52 -9.96 16.82
CA ALA A 10 16.85 -11.39 16.75
C ALA A 10 15.77 -12.30 17.37
N GLY A 11 14.96 -11.77 18.29
CA GLY A 11 13.86 -12.49 18.93
C GLY A 11 12.49 -12.27 18.28
N VAL A 12 12.43 -11.57 17.14
CA VAL A 12 11.17 -11.28 16.44
C VAL A 12 10.54 -12.58 15.94
N ASP A 13 9.34 -12.88 16.44
CA ASP A 13 8.51 -13.95 15.90
C ASP A 13 7.73 -13.47 14.66
N CYS A 14 7.99 -14.13 13.53
CA CYS A 14 7.33 -13.86 12.25
C CYS A 14 6.08 -14.74 12.01
N SER A 15 5.71 -15.61 12.95
CA SER A 15 4.58 -16.54 12.82
C SER A 15 3.21 -15.87 12.92
N SER A 16 3.15 -14.72 13.60
CA SER A 16 1.93 -13.97 13.88
C SER A 16 2.14 -12.47 13.71
N HIS A 17 1.04 -11.72 13.72
CA HIS A 17 1.08 -10.26 13.61
C HIS A 17 1.49 -9.66 14.95
N TYR A 18 2.69 -9.08 15.02
CA TYR A 18 3.21 -8.40 16.21
C TYR A 18 3.79 -7.04 15.84
N MET A 19 3.75 -6.11 16.78
CA MET A 19 4.41 -4.82 16.68
C MET A 19 5.45 -4.69 17.79
N TYR A 20 6.71 -4.56 17.41
CA TYR A 20 7.85 -4.39 18.29
C TYR A 20 8.33 -2.94 18.21
N VAL A 21 8.16 -2.17 19.29
CA VAL A 21 8.65 -0.78 19.36
C VAL A 21 10.16 -0.79 19.60
N LEU A 22 10.95 -0.34 18.63
CA LEU A 22 12.41 -0.25 18.73
C LEU A 22 12.89 1.13 19.23
N ALA A 23 12.10 2.18 18.99
CA ALA A 23 12.29 3.55 19.47
C ALA A 23 11.00 4.37 19.31
N ASP A 24 10.98 5.62 19.80
CA ASP A 24 9.85 6.57 19.74
C ASP A 24 9.17 6.67 18.36
N LYS A 25 9.94 6.46 17.27
CA LYS A 25 9.44 6.56 15.89
C LYS A 25 9.87 5.38 15.01
N LEU A 26 10.24 4.26 15.63
CA LEU A 26 10.70 3.07 14.92
C LEU A 26 10.02 1.84 15.49
N ILE A 27 9.21 1.20 14.66
CA ILE A 27 8.49 -0.03 14.98
C ILE A 27 8.87 -1.07 13.95
N VAL A 28 9.04 -2.31 14.39
CA VAL A 28 9.09 -3.48 13.51
C VAL A 28 7.76 -4.20 13.64
N GLU A 29 7.04 -4.28 12.53
CA GLU A 29 5.78 -5.00 12.44
C GLU A 29 6.03 -6.33 11.70
N THR A 30 5.66 -7.44 12.32
CA THR A 30 5.58 -8.74 11.65
C THR A 30 4.16 -8.95 11.19
N CYS A 31 3.96 -9.52 10.01
CA CYS A 31 2.65 -9.91 9.55
C CYS A 31 2.80 -11.22 8.77
N PRO A 32 2.02 -12.27 9.09
CA PRO A 32 2.05 -13.53 8.36
C PRO A 32 1.70 -13.27 6.90
N PHE A 33 2.71 -13.40 6.05
CA PHE A 33 2.57 -13.11 4.64
C PHE A 33 1.86 -14.26 3.94
N THR A 34 0.54 -14.20 3.84
CA THR A 34 -0.28 -15.30 3.30
C THR A 34 -0.54 -15.20 1.79
N ASN A 35 -0.56 -13.99 1.24
CA ASN A 35 -0.63 -13.75 -0.21
C ASN A 35 -0.29 -12.29 -0.55
N TRP A 36 0.08 -12.04 -1.81
CA TRP A 36 0.24 -10.69 -2.39
C TRP A 36 -1.10 -10.08 -2.86
N GLY A 37 -2.20 -10.45 -2.19
CA GLY A 37 -3.56 -10.15 -2.62
C GLY A 37 -3.95 -10.84 -3.92
N ASN A 38 -4.92 -10.23 -4.60
CA ASN A 38 -5.57 -10.76 -5.80
C ASN A 38 -4.80 -10.46 -7.11
N TRP A 39 -3.58 -9.92 -7.01
CA TRP A 39 -2.80 -9.44 -8.15
C TRP A 39 -2.39 -10.56 -9.12
N GLU A 40 -1.87 -11.67 -8.59
CA GLU A 40 -1.38 -12.81 -9.39
C GLU A 40 -2.50 -13.77 -9.79
N GLN A 41 -3.68 -13.64 -9.18
CA GLN A 41 -4.72 -14.67 -9.23
C GLN A 41 -5.78 -14.45 -10.32
N GLY A 42 -5.50 -13.55 -11.29
CA GLY A 42 -6.42 -13.30 -12.41
C GLY A 42 -7.78 -12.73 -12.01
N ALA A 43 -7.84 -11.97 -10.90
CA ALA A 43 -9.09 -11.47 -10.33
C ALA A 43 -9.86 -10.50 -11.25
N TRP A 44 -11.19 -10.49 -11.09
CA TRP A 44 -12.08 -9.52 -11.73
C TRP A 44 -11.76 -8.10 -11.25
N PRO A 45 -11.49 -7.15 -12.14
CA PRO A 45 -11.01 -5.83 -11.76
C PRO A 45 -12.07 -5.04 -10.97
N ALA A 46 -11.64 -4.32 -9.94
CA ALA A 46 -12.43 -3.33 -9.24
C ALA A 46 -11.98 -1.92 -9.64
N PHE A 47 -12.92 -1.07 -10.09
CA PHE A 47 -12.60 0.31 -10.46
C PHE A 47 -12.67 1.28 -9.27
N PHE A 48 -13.43 0.90 -8.25
CA PHE A 48 -13.67 1.68 -7.04
C PHE A 48 -13.32 0.88 -5.80
N GLY A 49 -12.79 1.55 -4.78
CA GLY A 49 -12.42 0.94 -3.50
C GLY A 49 -11.53 1.84 -2.65
N VAL A 50 -11.44 1.54 -1.35
CA VAL A 50 -10.56 2.26 -0.41
C VAL A 50 -9.19 1.62 -0.41
N CYS A 51 -8.13 2.40 -0.67
CA CYS A 51 -6.75 1.92 -0.71
C CYS A 51 -5.81 3.02 -0.23
N ASP A 52 -4.98 2.70 0.77
CA ASP A 52 -4.07 3.67 1.37
C ASP A 52 -2.74 3.80 0.62
N GLY A 53 -2.41 2.89 -0.31
CA GLY A 53 -1.26 2.94 -1.23
C GLY A 53 -0.13 3.89 -0.83
N ILE A 54 0.18 4.86 -1.69
CA ILE A 54 1.26 5.83 -1.46
C ILE A 54 0.96 6.86 -0.33
N ASP A 55 -0.29 6.92 0.14
CA ASP A 55 -0.74 7.87 1.16
C ASP A 55 -0.44 7.40 2.59
N GLY A 56 -0.37 6.08 2.78
CA GLY A 56 -0.05 5.43 4.05
C GLY A 56 1.27 4.67 4.05
N GLN A 57 1.82 4.31 2.90
CA GLN A 57 3.05 3.54 2.76
C GLN A 57 3.77 3.88 1.44
N MET A 58 5.02 3.46 1.27
CA MET A 58 5.71 3.50 -0.02
C MET A 58 6.83 2.47 -0.03
N VAL A 59 7.35 2.13 -1.21
CA VAL A 59 8.47 1.19 -1.35
C VAL A 59 9.58 1.83 -2.15
N VAL A 60 10.79 1.81 -1.60
CA VAL A 60 12.03 2.10 -2.34
C VAL A 60 12.75 0.77 -2.57
N ARG A 61 12.89 0.39 -3.84
CA ARG A 61 13.58 -0.85 -4.23
C ARG A 61 15.10 -0.68 -4.08
N ARG A 62 15.82 -1.81 -4.09
CA ARG A 62 17.29 -1.85 -4.05
C ARG A 62 17.94 -1.01 -5.16
N ASP A 63 17.30 -0.93 -6.32
CA ASP A 63 17.76 -0.14 -7.47
C ASP A 63 17.37 1.35 -7.39
N GLY A 64 16.79 1.78 -6.27
CA GLY A 64 16.34 3.16 -6.04
C GLY A 64 14.94 3.46 -6.57
N THR A 65 14.31 2.54 -7.31
CA THR A 65 12.96 2.73 -7.87
C THR A 65 11.93 2.93 -6.75
N LEU A 66 11.17 4.02 -6.84
CA LEU A 66 10.06 4.33 -5.95
C LEU A 66 8.76 3.73 -6.49
N LEU A 67 8.07 2.96 -5.66
CA LEU A 67 6.76 2.38 -5.92
C LEU A 67 5.73 2.84 -4.87
N PRO A 68 4.45 2.94 -5.24
CA PRO A 68 3.39 3.37 -4.33
C PRO A 68 2.94 2.32 -3.31
N CYS A 69 3.29 1.03 -3.51
CA CYS A 69 2.81 -0.06 -2.66
C CYS A 69 3.70 -1.30 -2.82
N CYS A 70 3.87 -2.08 -1.76
CA CYS A 70 4.60 -3.36 -1.78
C CYS A 70 3.96 -4.45 -2.63
N ASN A 71 2.65 -4.36 -2.90
CA ASN A 71 1.95 -5.34 -3.73
C ASN A 71 2.32 -5.26 -5.23
N ASP A 72 3.10 -4.26 -5.64
CA ASP A 72 3.62 -4.15 -7.01
C ASP A 72 5.02 -4.78 -7.14
N ILE A 73 5.11 -6.09 -6.91
CA ILE A 73 6.35 -6.88 -6.99
C ILE A 73 7.07 -6.68 -8.34
N GLY A 74 6.27 -6.55 -9.41
CA GLY A 74 6.75 -6.38 -10.78
C GLY A 74 7.23 -4.96 -11.11
N ALA A 75 7.20 -4.02 -10.15
CA ALA A 75 7.58 -2.63 -10.34
C ALA A 75 6.89 -1.95 -11.55
N ARG A 76 5.60 -2.26 -11.77
CA ARG A 76 4.81 -1.71 -12.88
C ARG A 76 4.34 -0.28 -12.62
N LEU A 77 4.42 0.19 -11.37
CA LEU A 77 4.03 1.51 -10.89
C LEU A 77 5.25 2.32 -10.48
N ASN A 78 6.19 2.49 -11.39
CA ASN A 78 7.39 3.28 -11.17
C ASN A 78 7.04 4.78 -11.09
N LEU A 79 7.34 5.41 -9.95
CA LEU A 79 7.13 6.83 -9.68
C LEU A 79 8.43 7.66 -9.74
N GLY A 80 9.52 7.05 -10.18
CA GLY A 80 10.86 7.64 -10.31
C GLY A 80 11.91 6.89 -9.51
N ASN A 81 13.14 7.44 -9.48
CA ASN A 81 14.29 6.80 -8.83
C ASN A 81 14.92 7.74 -7.78
N CYS A 82 15.07 7.24 -6.55
CA CYS A 82 15.64 7.99 -5.41
C CYS A 82 17.15 8.25 -5.54
N PHE A 83 17.85 7.54 -6.44
CA PHE A 83 19.25 7.79 -6.75
C PHE A 83 19.43 8.94 -7.75
N GLU A 84 18.38 9.28 -8.50
CA GLU A 84 18.39 10.36 -9.49
C GLU A 84 17.79 11.65 -8.95
N GLN A 85 16.73 11.54 -8.14
CA GLN A 85 15.99 12.68 -7.60
C GLN A 85 15.72 12.52 -6.10
N PRO A 86 15.70 13.62 -5.33
CA PRO A 86 15.30 13.57 -3.93
C PRO A 86 13.89 12.98 -3.77
N LEU A 87 13.71 12.12 -2.76
CA LEU A 87 12.40 11.51 -2.47
C LEU A 87 11.29 12.56 -2.32
N SER A 88 11.58 13.70 -1.72
CA SER A 88 10.63 14.81 -1.59
C SER A 88 10.16 15.36 -2.93
N ALA A 89 11.05 15.43 -3.93
CA ALA A 89 10.70 15.85 -5.29
C ALA A 89 9.84 14.80 -6.00
N LEU A 90 10.18 13.51 -5.85
CA LEU A 90 9.39 12.41 -6.39
C LEU A 90 7.97 12.39 -5.80
N LEU A 91 7.82 12.55 -4.49
CA LEU A 91 6.52 12.62 -3.82
C LEU A 91 5.72 13.88 -4.20
N ALA A 92 6.41 14.98 -4.49
CA ALA A 92 5.80 16.22 -4.95
C ALA A 92 5.47 16.23 -6.45
N SER A 93 5.90 15.22 -7.21
CA SER A 93 5.70 15.11 -8.65
C SER A 93 4.22 15.11 -9.03
N GLY A 94 3.91 15.60 -10.23
CA GLY A 94 2.55 15.61 -10.76
C GLY A 94 1.97 14.20 -10.86
N GLU A 95 2.78 13.23 -11.29
CA GLU A 95 2.36 11.82 -11.40
C GLU A 95 1.97 11.24 -10.05
N THR A 96 2.82 11.40 -9.03
CA THR A 96 2.53 10.91 -7.68
C THR A 96 1.29 11.59 -7.11
N LYS A 97 1.15 12.91 -7.25
CA LYS A 97 -0.04 13.64 -6.79
C LYS A 97 -1.33 13.17 -7.47
N VAL A 98 -1.31 12.92 -8.78
CA VAL A 98 -2.46 12.41 -9.53
C VAL A 98 -2.81 11.00 -9.06
N PHE A 99 -1.80 10.16 -8.83
CA PHE A 99 -1.98 8.81 -8.30
C PHE A 99 -2.64 8.84 -6.91
N THR A 100 -2.08 9.61 -5.98
CA THR A 100 -2.60 9.78 -4.61
C THR A 100 -4.03 10.32 -4.64
N LYS A 101 -4.31 11.34 -5.48
CA LYS A 101 -5.66 11.91 -5.61
C LYS A 101 -6.68 10.88 -6.07
N LYS A 102 -6.32 10.02 -7.03
CA LYS A 102 -7.21 8.94 -7.51
C LYS A 102 -7.52 7.97 -6.37
N LEU A 103 -6.51 7.50 -5.65
CA LEU A 103 -6.70 6.59 -4.51
C LEU A 103 -7.57 7.21 -3.41
N ARG A 104 -7.31 8.46 -3.02
CA ARG A 104 -8.12 9.20 -2.03
C ARG A 104 -9.58 9.38 -2.46
N SER A 105 -9.82 9.52 -3.76
CA SER A 105 -11.18 9.58 -4.33
C SER A 105 -11.86 8.21 -4.47
N GLY A 106 -11.26 7.15 -3.93
CA GLY A 106 -11.76 5.79 -4.04
C GLY A 106 -11.65 5.19 -5.44
N ARG A 107 -10.81 5.75 -6.32
CA ARG A 107 -10.65 5.30 -7.72
C ARG A 107 -9.35 4.56 -7.92
N MET A 108 -9.40 3.38 -8.56
CA MET A 108 -8.22 2.56 -8.82
C MET A 108 -7.46 3.07 -10.07
N PRO A 109 -6.25 3.64 -9.91
CA PRO A 109 -5.60 4.44 -10.95
C PRO A 109 -5.07 3.62 -12.13
N ASN A 110 -4.76 2.34 -11.93
CA ASN A 110 -4.12 1.48 -12.93
C ASN A 110 -4.58 0.02 -12.77
N GLN A 111 -4.12 -0.85 -13.68
CA GLN A 111 -4.48 -2.26 -13.70
C GLN A 111 -4.02 -3.04 -12.46
N VAL A 112 -2.87 -2.68 -11.87
CA VAL A 112 -2.34 -3.28 -10.63
C VAL A 112 -3.31 -3.04 -9.47
N CYS A 113 -3.70 -1.79 -9.25
CA CYS A 113 -4.65 -1.42 -8.22
C CYS A 113 -6.02 -2.07 -8.45
N ARG A 114 -6.49 -2.11 -9.71
CA ARG A 114 -7.79 -2.71 -10.05
C ARG A 114 -7.84 -4.21 -9.78
N ARG A 115 -6.76 -4.94 -10.08
CA ARG A 115 -6.66 -6.37 -9.77
C ARG A 115 -6.47 -6.61 -8.28
N CYS A 116 -5.63 -5.84 -7.62
CA CYS A 116 -5.39 -5.94 -6.17
C CYS A 116 -6.68 -5.76 -5.35
N LYS A 117 -7.52 -4.79 -5.72
CA LYS A 117 -8.83 -4.57 -5.08
C LYS A 117 -9.98 -5.39 -5.66
N GLY A 118 -9.71 -6.11 -6.75
CA GLY A 118 -10.64 -7.03 -7.38
C GLY A 118 -10.97 -8.23 -6.50
N ASP A 119 -11.68 -9.19 -7.08
CA ASP A 119 -12.01 -10.46 -6.41
C ASP A 119 -12.02 -11.60 -7.43
N LEU A 120 -11.77 -12.83 -6.98
CA LEU A 120 -11.86 -14.02 -7.83
C LEU A 120 -13.30 -14.28 -8.29
N SER A 121 -14.28 -13.87 -7.48
CA SER A 121 -15.69 -13.92 -7.83
C SER A 121 -16.15 -12.61 -8.46
N PHE A 122 -16.74 -12.72 -9.65
CA PHE A 122 -17.36 -11.60 -10.35
C PHE A 122 -18.41 -10.90 -9.47
N TRP A 123 -19.31 -11.66 -8.85
CA TRP A 123 -20.37 -11.12 -8.00
C TRP A 123 -19.83 -10.43 -6.76
N THR A 124 -18.77 -10.97 -6.15
CA THR A 124 -18.13 -10.33 -5.00
C THR A 124 -17.44 -9.03 -5.40
N SER A 125 -16.73 -9.02 -6.53
CA SER A 125 -16.13 -7.80 -7.09
C SER A 125 -17.18 -6.73 -7.38
N LEU A 126 -18.34 -7.11 -7.92
CA LEU A 126 -19.44 -6.18 -8.18
C LEU A 126 -20.04 -5.62 -6.88
N LYS A 127 -20.31 -6.47 -5.89
CA LYS A 127 -20.82 -6.04 -4.57
C LYS A 127 -19.85 -5.08 -3.87
N ARG A 128 -18.55 -5.36 -3.93
CA ARG A 128 -17.50 -4.47 -3.38
C ARG A 128 -17.48 -3.11 -4.06
N GLN A 129 -17.65 -3.07 -5.39
CA GLN A 129 -17.70 -1.81 -6.12
C GLN A 129 -18.95 -0.99 -5.79
N ALA A 130 -20.12 -1.63 -5.69
CA ALA A 130 -21.35 -0.98 -5.27
C ALA A 130 -21.21 -0.41 -3.84
N PHE A 131 -20.67 -1.21 -2.91
CA PHE A 131 -20.40 -0.77 -1.54
C PHE A 131 -19.39 0.39 -1.51
N ALA A 132 -18.30 0.29 -2.28
CA ALA A 132 -17.30 1.33 -2.37
C ALA A 132 -17.94 2.65 -2.83
N LEU A 133 -18.69 2.64 -3.93
CA LEU A 133 -19.39 3.83 -4.46
C LEU A 133 -20.35 4.46 -3.43
N ALA A 134 -21.08 3.64 -2.69
CA ALA A 134 -22.00 4.12 -1.63
C ALA A 134 -21.27 4.74 -0.44
N ASN A 135 -19.99 4.43 -0.24
CA ASN A 135 -19.18 4.85 0.91
C ASN A 135 -17.92 5.65 0.50
N ILE A 136 -17.84 6.18 -0.73
CA ILE A 136 -16.75 7.09 -1.11
C ILE A 136 -16.95 8.36 -0.29
N PRO A 137 -16.00 8.76 0.58
CA PRO A 137 -16.15 9.99 1.34
C PRO A 137 -16.16 11.20 0.38
N GLU A 138 -17.20 12.04 0.49
CA GLU A 138 -17.38 13.23 -0.36
C GLU A 138 -16.23 14.24 -0.24
N SER A 139 -15.57 14.26 0.92
CA SER A 139 -14.28 14.92 1.11
C SER A 139 -13.20 13.85 1.00
N GLY A 140 -12.18 14.04 0.15
CA GLY A 140 -11.08 13.09 -0.09
C GLY A 140 -10.15 12.81 1.10
N SER A 141 -10.70 12.75 2.31
CA SER A 141 -10.12 12.32 3.56
C SER A 141 -10.64 10.91 3.83
N VAL A 142 -9.82 9.90 3.54
CA VAL A 142 -9.98 8.58 4.17
C VAL A 142 -9.69 8.81 5.66
N THR A 143 -10.73 8.86 6.49
CA THR A 143 -10.55 9.04 7.93
C THR A 143 -9.82 7.82 8.45
N LYS A 144 -8.55 8.00 8.85
CA LYS A 144 -7.74 6.98 9.50
C LYS A 144 -8.42 6.59 10.81
N ARG A 145 -9.17 5.49 10.82
CA ARG A 145 -9.36 4.74 12.07
C ARG A 145 -8.03 4.01 12.31
N ILE A 146 -7.12 4.70 13.00
CA ILE A 146 -6.06 4.01 13.72
C ILE A 146 -6.80 3.22 14.80
N VAL A 147 -7.00 1.92 14.56
CA VAL A 147 -7.34 1.02 15.64
C VAL A 147 -6.03 0.83 16.41
N LEU A 148 -5.92 1.57 17.51
CA LEU A 148 -4.89 1.35 18.54
C LEU A 148 -5.16 0.04 19.26
#